data_AF-A0A2A2IEM3-F1
#
_entry.id   AF-A0A2A2IEM3-F1
#
_cell.length_a   1.000
_cell.length_b   1.000
_cell.length_c   1.000
_cell.angle_alpha   90.00
_cell.angle_beta   90.00
_cell.angle_gamma   90.00
#
_symmetry.space_group_name_H-M   'P 1'
#
loop_
_entity.id
_entity.type
_entity.pdbx_description
1 polymer ?
#
loop_
_entity_poly.entity_id
_entity_poly.type
_entity_poly.pdbx_seq_one_letter_code
_entity_poly.pdbx_strand_id
1 'polypeptide(L)'
;MSSNQVPFQTERNKRHKGNNIFKAGRNVNKHNDNLTKSERLMEGVGVWTSFYRANPHRFVEDYFGIKLKMFQQILIMMMMFNNYFMYFASRG
;
A
#
# COMPACT_ATOMS: atom_id res chain seq x y z
N MET A 1 -26.02 31.58 67.28
CA MET A 1 -26.13 32.72 66.33
C MET A 1 -25.01 32.56 65.31
N SER A 2 -25.37 32.38 64.02
CA SER A 2 -24.52 32.52 62.81
C SER A 2 -23.28 31.61 62.68
N SER A 3 -23.26 30.52 61.90
CA SER A 3 -23.32 30.35 60.42
C SER A 3 -22.09 30.86 59.65
N ASN A 4 -21.28 29.91 59.13
CA ASN A 4 -20.95 29.74 57.70
C ASN A 4 -19.60 29.05 57.50
N GLN A 5 -19.62 27.72 57.35
CA GLN A 5 -18.56 27.03 56.63
C GLN A 5 -19.00 26.97 55.16
N VAL A 6 -18.42 27.82 54.32
CA VAL A 6 -18.63 27.71 52.88
C VAL A 6 -17.94 26.43 52.39
N PRO A 7 -18.64 25.51 51.70
CA PRO A 7 -18.00 24.35 51.13
C PRO A 7 -17.06 24.83 50.03
N PHE A 8 -15.76 24.53 50.16
CA PHE A 8 -14.84 24.69 49.05
C PHE A 8 -15.33 23.78 47.91
N GLN A 9 -15.80 24.39 46.83
CA GLN A 9 -16.24 23.66 45.67
C GLN A 9 -15.00 23.01 45.05
N THR A 10 -14.82 21.70 45.21
CA THR A 10 -13.95 20.95 44.30
C THR A 10 -14.69 20.85 42.98
N GLU A 11 -14.18 21.52 41.95
CA GLU A 11 -14.49 21.31 40.54
C GLU A 11 -14.09 19.86 40.14
N ARG A 12 -14.82 18.87 40.68
CA ARG A 12 -14.52 17.44 40.57
C ARG A 12 -15.09 16.82 39.30
N ASN A 13 -15.58 17.64 38.37
CA ASN A 13 -16.00 17.17 37.05
C ASN A 13 -15.64 18.16 35.94
N LYS A 14 -14.35 18.23 35.61
CA LYS A 14 -13.82 18.70 34.29
C LYS A 14 -14.22 17.79 33.11
N ARG A 15 -15.34 17.08 33.22
CA ARG A 15 -15.81 16.11 32.21
C ARG A 15 -16.87 16.68 31.26
N HIS A 16 -17.00 17.99 31.22
CA HIS A 16 -17.81 18.71 30.23
C HIS A 16 -16.93 19.43 29.19
N LYS A 17 -15.97 18.70 28.60
CA LYS A 17 -15.38 19.11 27.31
C LYS A 17 -15.94 18.16 26.27
N GLY A 18 -16.82 18.70 25.44
CA GLY A 18 -17.61 17.98 24.45
C GLY A 18 -16.76 17.04 23.60
N ASN A 19 -17.42 16.03 23.03
CA ASN A 19 -16.83 15.10 22.10
C ASN A 19 -16.11 15.90 21.00
N ASN A 20 -14.79 15.99 21.09
CA ASN A 20 -13.97 16.67 20.10
C ASN A 20 -13.87 15.74 18.88
N ILE A 21 -14.96 15.65 18.12
CA ILE A 21 -15.06 14.84 16.88
C ILE A 21 -13.94 15.25 15.90
N PHE A 22 -13.53 16.51 15.93
CA PHE A 22 -12.42 17.06 15.13
C PHE A 22 -11.01 16.80 15.69
N LYS A 23 -10.87 16.30 16.94
CA LYS A 23 -9.59 15.84 17.52
C LYS A 23 -9.44 14.31 17.50
N ALA A 24 -10.49 13.58 17.14
CA ALA A 24 -10.40 12.14 16.92
C ALA A 24 -9.59 11.90 15.63
N GLY A 25 -8.26 11.84 15.76
CA GLY A 25 -7.41 11.35 14.69
C GLY A 25 -7.92 9.98 14.23
N ARG A 26 -8.02 9.76 12.92
CA ARG A 26 -8.42 8.46 12.38
C ARG A 26 -7.50 7.39 12.97
N ASN A 27 -8.07 6.35 13.55
CA ASN A 27 -7.34 5.12 13.83
C ASN A 27 -6.97 4.52 12.47
N VAL A 28 -5.77 4.82 11.99
CA VAL A 28 -5.21 4.15 10.82
C VAL A 28 -4.82 2.75 11.27
N ASN A 29 -5.46 1.73 10.70
CA ASN A 29 -5.11 0.34 10.98
C ASN A 29 -3.61 0.16 10.78
N LYS A 30 -2.88 -0.01 11.88
CA LYS A 30 -1.43 -0.24 11.94
C LYS A 30 -1.09 -1.69 11.57
N HIS A 31 -1.68 -2.20 10.48
CA HIS A 31 -1.48 -3.56 10.03
C HIS A 31 0.01 -3.88 9.81
N ASN A 32 0.78 -2.89 9.34
CA ASN A 32 2.20 -3.05 9.00
C ASN A 32 3.15 -2.92 10.20
N ASP A 33 2.67 -2.43 11.34
CA ASP A 33 3.51 -2.11 12.50
C ASP A 33 3.95 -3.38 13.26
N ASN A 34 3.14 -4.44 13.21
CA ASN A 34 3.40 -5.75 13.84
C ASN A 34 3.77 -6.85 12.83
N LEU A 35 4.17 -6.46 11.62
CA LEU A 35 4.52 -7.41 10.57
C LEU A 35 5.93 -7.97 10.79
N THR A 36 6.07 -9.29 10.75
CA THR A 36 7.35 -9.98 10.86
C THR A 36 8.29 -9.58 9.71
N LYS A 37 9.61 -9.74 9.89
CA LYS A 37 10.59 -9.41 8.84
C LYS A 37 10.32 -10.17 7.53
N SER A 38 9.89 -11.42 7.64
CA SER A 38 9.53 -12.28 6.49
C SER A 38 8.30 -11.76 5.74
N GLU A 39 7.26 -11.34 6.45
CA GLU A 39 6.05 -10.82 5.82
C GLU A 39 6.32 -9.49 5.10
N ARG A 40 7.15 -8.60 5.68
CA ARG A 40 7.58 -7.36 5.02
C ARG A 40 8.35 -7.63 3.73
N LEU A 41 9.19 -8.66 3.74
CA LEU A 41 9.92 -9.09 2.55
C LEU A 41 8.96 -9.63 1.49
N MET A 42 7.98 -10.47 1.88
CA MET A 42 6.98 -11.00 0.97
C MET A 42 6.09 -9.91 0.37
N GLU A 43 5.70 -8.90 1.14
CA GLU A 43 5.00 -7.71 0.62
C GLU A 43 5.86 -6.98 -0.42
N GLY A 44 7.14 -6.76 -0.13
CA GLY A 44 8.08 -6.14 -1.07
C GLY A 44 8.19 -6.94 -2.37
N VAL A 45 8.38 -8.26 -2.27
CA VAL A 45 8.42 -9.17 -3.42
C VAL A 45 7.11 -9.12 -4.20
N GLY A 46 5.96 -9.05 -3.53
CA GLY A 46 4.65 -8.90 -4.15
C GLY A 46 4.52 -7.63 -4.99
N VAL A 47 5.04 -6.50 -4.48
CA VAL A 47 5.07 -5.22 -5.22
C VAL A 47 5.93 -5.35 -6.48
N TRP A 48 7.16 -5.86 -6.36
CA TRP A 48 8.03 -6.04 -7.54
C TRP A 48 7.46 -7.05 -8.54
N THR A 49 6.89 -8.15 -8.05
CA THR A 49 6.27 -9.17 -8.90
C THR A 49 5.08 -8.60 -9.67
N SER A 50 4.21 -7.83 -9.01
CA SER A 50 3.07 -7.20 -9.67
C SER A 50 3.51 -6.13 -10.69
N PHE A 51 4.56 -5.37 -10.38
CA PHE A 51 5.15 -4.40 -11.31
C PHE A 51 5.66 -5.06 -12.59
N TYR A 52 6.47 -6.12 -12.48
CA TYR A 52 7.02 -6.84 -13.63
C TYR A 52 5.96 -7.64 -14.40
N ARG A 53 4.91 -8.13 -13.71
CA ARG A 53 3.78 -8.80 -14.36
C ARG A 53 2.94 -7.84 -15.20
N ALA A 54 2.79 -6.59 -14.77
CA ALA A 54 2.13 -5.55 -15.56
C ALA A 54 3.01 -5.02 -16.71
N ASN A 55 4.34 -5.08 -16.56
CA ASN A 55 5.31 -4.56 -17.53
C ASN A 55 6.40 -5.58 -17.90
N PRO A 56 6.05 -6.71 -18.54
CA PRO A 56 7.02 -7.78 -18.84
C PRO A 56 8.15 -7.36 -19.80
N HIS A 57 7.96 -6.34 -20.63
CA HIS A 57 9.04 -5.78 -21.45
C HIS A 57 10.18 -5.20 -20.59
N ARG A 58 9.85 -4.52 -19.47
CA ARG A 58 10.85 -3.99 -18.53
C ARG A 58 11.57 -5.07 -17.76
N PHE A 59 10.88 -6.17 -17.46
CA PHE A 59 11.51 -7.34 -16.87
C PHE A 59 12.64 -7.86 -17.76
N VAL A 60 12.41 -7.95 -19.08
CA VAL A 60 13.44 -8.41 -20.00
C VAL A 60 14.61 -7.43 -20.07
N GLU A 61 14.34 -6.12 -20.15
CA GLU A 61 15.40 -5.10 -20.20
C GLU A 61 16.25 -5.09 -18.92
N ASP A 62 15.63 -5.11 -17.74
CA ASP A 62 16.32 -5.00 -16.46
C ASP A 62 17.10 -6.28 -16.09
N TYR A 63 16.53 -7.47 -16.32
CA TYR A 63 17.14 -8.73 -15.89
C TYR A 63 18.05 -9.36 -16.95
N PHE A 64 17.72 -9.22 -18.24
CA PHE A 64 18.53 -9.80 -19.31
C PHE A 64 19.49 -8.77 -19.92
N GLY A 65 19.32 -7.47 -19.65
CA GLY A 65 20.20 -6.42 -20.15
C GLY A 65 20.11 -6.20 -21.67
N ILE A 66 19.02 -6.65 -22.31
CA ILE A 66 18.83 -6.55 -23.76
C ILE A 66 17.84 -5.44 -24.06
N LYS A 67 18.17 -4.56 -25.01
CA LYS A 67 17.25 -3.54 -25.51
C LYS A 67 16.33 -4.13 -26.58
N LEU A 68 15.03 -4.21 -26.30
CA LEU A 68 14.06 -4.79 -27.22
C LEU A 68 13.67 -3.81 -28.32
N LYS A 69 13.45 -4.33 -29.53
CA LYS A 69 12.75 -3.60 -30.59
C LYS A 69 11.27 -3.50 -30.24
N MET A 70 10.61 -2.44 -30.70
CA MET A 70 9.20 -2.17 -30.40
C MET A 70 8.27 -3.34 -30.76
N PHE A 71 8.53 -4.05 -31.87
CA PHE A 71 7.75 -5.23 -32.22
C PHE A 71 7.88 -6.35 -31.16
N GLN A 72 9.08 -6.57 -30.62
CA GLN A 72 9.34 -7.62 -29.63
C GLN A 72 8.66 -7.29 -28.31
N GLN A 73 8.63 -6.01 -27.92
CA GLN A 73 7.93 -5.55 -26.72
C GLN A 73 6.43 -5.86 -26.81
N ILE A 74 5.79 -5.58 -27.96
CA ILE A 74 4.37 -5.88 -28.18
C ILE A 74 4.11 -7.39 -28.13
N LEU A 75 4.97 -8.20 -28.75
CA LEU A 75 4.83 -9.66 -28.73
C LEU A 75 4.90 -10.22 -27.30
N ILE A 76 5.86 -9.75 -26.50
CA ILE A 76 6.03 -10.22 -25.12
C ILE A 76 4.82 -9.84 -24.26
N MET A 77 4.29 -8.62 -24.43
CA MET A 77 3.03 -8.25 -23.77
C MET A 77 1.90 -9.20 -24.18
N MET A 78 1.71 -9.44 -25.48
CA MET A 78 0.63 -10.31 -25.96
C MET A 78 0.77 -11.76 -25.50
N MET A 79 2.00 -12.29 -25.42
CA MET A 79 2.27 -13.63 -24.88
C MET A 79 1.96 -13.74 -23.38
N MET A 80 2.14 -12.67 -22.61
CA MET A 80 1.92 -12.68 -21.16
C MET A 80 0.46 -12.46 -20.75
N PHE A 81 -0.32 -11.74 -21.57
CA PHE A 81 -1.73 -11.43 -21.27
C PHE A 81 -2.72 -12.47 -21.82
N ASN A 82 -2.36 -13.22 -22.86
CA ASN A 82 -3.25 -14.20 -23.49
C ASN A 82 -2.83 -15.63 -23.12
N ASN A 83 -3.80 -16.48 -22.79
CA ASN A 83 -3.53 -17.90 -22.53
C ASN A 83 -3.10 -18.66 -23.80
N TYR A 84 -3.59 -18.23 -24.96
CA TYR A 84 -3.23 -18.78 -26.26
C TYR A 84 -2.84 -17.62 -27.17
N PHE A 85 -1.62 -17.65 -27.69
CA PHE A 85 -1.09 -16.62 -28.56
C PHE A 85 -0.45 -17.27 -29.79
N MET A 86 -0.78 -16.75 -30.97
CA MET A 86 -0.26 -17.22 -32.25
C MET A 86 0.31 -16.03 -33.01
N TYR A 87 1.60 -16.12 -33.35
CA TYR A 87 2.32 -15.08 -34.09
C TYR A 87 2.77 -15.61 -35.44
N PHE A 88 2.31 -14.96 -36.50
CA PHE A 88 2.79 -15.21 -37.86
C PHE A 88 3.98 -14.29 -38.16
N ALA A 89 5.17 -14.85 -38.01
CA ALA A 89 6.40 -14.16 -38.37
C ALA A 89 6.71 -14.37 -39.86
N SER A 90 7.09 -13.32 -40.58
CA SER A 90 7.92 -13.50 -41.77
C SER A 90 9.34 -13.81 -41.32
N ARG A 91 9.98 -14.80 -41.96
CA ARG A 91 11.42 -15.02 -41.80
C ARG A 91 12.19 -13.75 -42.21
N GLY A 92 13.23 -13.42 -41.46
CA GLY A 92 14.20 -12.37 -41.81
C GLY A 92 15.15 -12.83 -42.91
#